data_AF-A0A529HTU5-F1
#
_entry.id   AF-A0A529HTU5-F1
#
_cell.length_a   1.000
_cell.length_b   1.000
_cell.length_c   1.000
_cell.angle_alpha   90.00
_cell.angle_beta   90.00
_cell.angle_gamma   90.00
#
_symmetry.space_group_name_H-M   'P 1'
#
loop_
_entity.id
_entity.type
_entity.pdbx_description
1 polymer ?
#
loop_
_entity_poly.entity_id
_entity_poly.type
_entity_poly.pdbx_seq_one_letter_code
_entity_poly.pdbx_strand_id
1 'polypeptide(L)'
;MGFCAASLYATLRHWRSGAALMTFDVRAFWFETPFYLGFATPVFYRGVAIVLSTSAVVLLIQQIMIRRNLEHHGTARWARVDEMRRPGYLRRYRGVTGPVFGKTSGPFWPGYYLTNGEQPHSLIVAPTRAGKGVGIVIPTLLTFKGSVIALDVKGELFELTSRARQAAGAEVFKFAPLDS
;
A
#
# COMPACT_ATOMS: atom_id res chain seq x y z
N MET A 1 23.90 -24.52 7.03
CA MET A 1 24.86 -23.68 6.29
C MET A 1 26.21 -23.59 6.97
N GLY A 2 26.31 -23.12 8.22
CA GLY A 2 27.61 -22.98 8.91
C GLY A 2 28.39 -24.29 9.09
N PHE A 3 27.71 -25.38 9.46
CA PHE A 3 28.36 -26.70 9.63
C PHE A 3 28.96 -27.22 8.30
N CYS A 4 28.23 -27.08 7.19
CA CYS A 4 28.74 -27.47 5.87
C CYS A 4 29.93 -26.62 5.43
N ALA A 5 29.93 -25.31 5.74
CA ALA A 5 31.05 -24.42 5.45
C ALA A 5 32.29 -24.75 6.29
N ALA A 6 32.10 -25.12 7.56
CA ALA A 6 33.18 -25.60 8.42
C ALA A 6 33.73 -26.96 7.96
N SER A 7 32.87 -27.89 7.50
CA SER A 7 33.28 -29.16 6.91
C SER A 7 34.01 -28.98 5.57
N LEU A 8 33.61 -28.00 4.77
CA LEU A 8 34.31 -27.62 3.54
C LEU A 8 35.70 -27.06 3.85
N TYR A 9 35.83 -26.17 4.84
CA TYR A 9 37.11 -25.65 5.31
C TYR A 9 38.04 -26.76 5.84
N ALA A 10 37.50 -27.70 6.64
CA ALA A 10 38.24 -28.84 7.16
C ALA A 10 38.74 -29.78 6.04
N THR A 11 37.95 -29.96 4.98
CA THR A 11 38.31 -30.77 3.82
C THR A 11 39.37 -30.07 2.95
N LEU A 12 39.19 -28.78 2.67
CA LEU A 12 40.04 -28.00 1.76
C LEU A 12 41.41 -27.66 2.34
N ARG A 13 41.64 -27.74 3.66
CA ARG A 13 42.98 -27.53 4.24
C ARG A 13 44.00 -28.58 3.75
N HIS A 14 43.53 -29.74 3.31
CA HIS A 14 44.34 -30.82 2.75
C HIS A 14 44.55 -30.69 1.23
N TRP A 15 44.13 -29.59 0.60
CA TRP A 15 44.19 -29.37 -0.85
C TRP A 15 45.58 -29.57 -1.49
N ARG A 16 46.66 -29.30 -0.76
CA ARG A 16 48.04 -29.45 -1.28
C ARG A 16 48.43 -30.90 -1.62
N SER A 17 47.66 -31.92 -1.21
CA SER A 17 47.93 -33.34 -1.52
C SER A 17 47.14 -33.90 -2.71
N GLY A 18 46.50 -33.07 -3.56
CA GLY A 18 45.92 -33.47 -4.84
C GLY A 18 44.66 -34.35 -4.80
N ALA A 19 44.30 -34.93 -3.66
CA ALA A 19 43.15 -35.83 -3.51
C ALA A 19 41.87 -35.17 -2.93
N ALA A 20 41.96 -33.93 -2.42
CA ALA A 20 40.93 -33.35 -1.55
C ALA A 20 39.62 -32.93 -2.26
N LEU A 21 39.61 -32.78 -3.58
CA LEU A 21 38.40 -32.40 -4.33
C LEU A 21 37.38 -33.53 -4.49
N MET A 22 37.82 -34.79 -4.45
CA MET A 22 36.97 -35.96 -4.72
C MET A 22 36.29 -36.53 -3.47
N THR A 23 36.62 -36.01 -2.27
CA THR A 23 36.15 -36.55 -0.98
C THR A 23 35.62 -35.44 -0.08
N PHE A 24 34.70 -34.61 -0.58
CA PHE A 24 33.95 -33.72 0.29
C PHE A 24 33.00 -34.55 1.16
N ASP A 25 33.26 -34.57 2.47
CA ASP A 25 32.33 -35.13 3.46
C ASP A 25 31.73 -33.99 4.30
N VAL A 26 30.41 -33.90 4.31
CA VAL A 26 29.66 -32.96 5.15
C VAL A 26 29.93 -33.18 6.65
N ARG A 27 30.42 -34.36 7.03
CA ARG A 27 30.80 -34.72 8.41
C ARG A 27 32.27 -34.46 8.73
N ALA A 28 33.07 -33.94 7.81
CA ALA A 28 34.51 -33.72 8.03
C ALA A 28 34.79 -32.86 9.29
N PHE A 29 33.95 -31.87 9.59
CA PHE A 29 34.09 -31.08 10.82
C PHE A 29 33.75 -31.85 12.10
N TRP A 30 32.87 -32.85 12.04
CA TRP A 30 32.50 -33.69 13.19
C TRP A 30 33.71 -34.44 13.75
N PHE A 31 34.53 -35.01 12.86
CA PHE A 31 35.72 -35.77 13.24
C PHE A 31 36.85 -34.90 13.80
N GLU A 32 36.79 -33.59 13.60
CA GLU A 32 37.74 -32.62 14.17
C GLU A 32 37.30 -32.11 15.55
N THR A 33 36.14 -32.55 16.05
CA THR A 33 35.64 -32.09 17.36
C THR A 33 36.42 -32.72 18.52
N PRO A 34 36.56 -32.01 19.66
CA PRO A 34 37.16 -32.56 20.87
C PRO A 34 36.45 -33.81 21.39
N PHE A 35 35.17 -34.00 21.03
CA PHE A 35 34.40 -35.19 21.39
C PHE A 35 34.89 -36.44 20.66
N TYR A 36 35.47 -36.28 19.47
CA TYR A 36 35.99 -37.39 18.66
C TYR A 36 37.51 -37.58 18.84
N LEU A 37 38.27 -36.48 18.88
CA LEU A 37 39.73 -36.53 19.01
C LEU A 37 40.24 -36.49 20.47
N GLY A 38 39.38 -36.17 21.44
CA GLY A 38 39.73 -36.05 22.86
C GLY A 38 40.43 -34.74 23.24
N PHE A 39 40.80 -33.89 22.27
CA PHE A 39 41.43 -32.58 22.50
C PHE A 39 41.02 -31.56 21.43
N ALA A 40 41.17 -30.27 21.72
CA ALA A 40 40.80 -29.19 20.81
C ALA A 40 41.92 -28.87 19.82
N THR A 41 41.66 -29.04 18.52
CA THR A 41 42.60 -28.69 17.46
C THR A 41 42.44 -27.23 17.03
N PRO A 42 43.47 -26.58 16.47
CA PRO A 42 43.33 -25.25 15.86
C PRO A 42 42.27 -25.19 14.76
N VAL A 43 41.96 -26.32 14.12
CA VAL A 43 40.93 -26.42 13.08
C VAL A 43 39.53 -26.48 13.66
N PHE A 44 39.36 -27.10 14.82
CA PHE A 44 38.12 -27.02 15.57
C PHE A 44 37.75 -25.56 15.89
N TYR A 45 38.68 -24.78 16.45
CA TYR A 45 38.44 -23.37 16.79
C TYR A 45 38.06 -22.52 15.57
N ARG A 46 38.72 -22.73 14.43
CA ARG A 46 38.39 -22.02 13.17
C ARG A 46 37.04 -22.46 12.61
N GLY A 47 36.70 -23.75 12.69
CA GLY A 47 35.39 -24.24 12.25
C GLY A 47 34.25 -23.71 13.13
N VAL A 48 34.45 -23.64 14.45
CA VAL A 48 33.51 -22.97 15.37
C VAL A 48 33.33 -21.50 14.98
N ALA A 49 34.41 -20.77 14.70
CA ALA A 49 34.32 -19.38 14.25
C ALA A 49 33.54 -19.22 12.93
N ILE A 50 33.69 -20.14 11.97
CA ILE A 50 32.92 -20.17 10.73
C ILE A 50 31.43 -20.46 11.00
N VAL A 51 31.12 -21.41 11.89
CA VAL A 51 29.74 -21.73 12.27
C VAL A 51 29.07 -20.54 12.96
N LEU A 52 29.76 -19.87 13.89
CA LEU A 52 29.24 -18.72 14.62
C LEU A 52 29.02 -17.52 13.70
N SER A 53 30.00 -17.20 12.83
CA SER A 53 29.89 -16.07 11.89
C SER A 53 28.77 -16.27 10.87
N THR A 54 28.67 -17.46 10.28
CA THR A 54 27.59 -17.76 9.31
C THR A 54 26.21 -17.78 9.98
N SER A 55 26.10 -18.32 11.20
CA SER A 55 24.85 -18.28 11.98
C SER A 55 24.44 -16.84 12.31
N ALA A 56 25.40 -15.99 12.71
CA ALA A 56 25.14 -14.57 12.97
C ALA A 56 24.65 -13.83 11.73
N VAL A 57 25.23 -14.09 10.55
CA VAL A 57 24.78 -13.51 9.27
C VAL A 57 23.36 -13.97 8.93
N VAL A 58 23.04 -15.25 9.11
CA VAL A 58 21.68 -15.77 8.86
C VAL A 58 20.66 -15.14 9.79
N LEU A 59 20.96 -15.03 11.09
CA LEU A 59 20.09 -14.38 12.06
C LEU A 59 19.90 -12.88 11.76
N LEU A 60 20.95 -12.19 11.32
CA LEU A 60 20.87 -10.79 10.89
C LEU A 60 19.96 -10.62 9.68
N ILE A 61 20.12 -11.46 8.65
CA ILE A 61 19.26 -11.47 7.45
C ILE A 61 17.80 -11.75 7.84
N GLN A 62 17.58 -12.75 8.71
CA GLN A 62 16.25 -13.08 9.21
C GLN A 62 15.62 -11.90 9.97
N GLN A 63 16.38 -11.20 10.81
CA GLN A 63 15.91 -10.04 11.56
C GLN A 63 15.54 -8.86 10.63
N ILE A 64 16.31 -8.65 9.55
CA ILE A 64 15.99 -7.65 8.52
C ILE A 64 14.70 -8.02 7.77
N MET A 65 14.53 -9.30 7.43
CA MET A 65 13.33 -9.80 6.75
C MET A 65 12.08 -9.72 7.62
N ILE A 66 12.16 -10.09 8.91
CA ILE A 66 11.02 -10.00 9.84
C ILE A 66 10.59 -8.54 10.03
N ARG A 67 11.54 -7.60 10.18
CA ARG A 67 11.22 -6.17 10.33
C ARG A 67 10.53 -5.59 9.09
N ARG A 68 10.79 -6.12 7.89
CA ARG A 68 10.12 -5.69 6.66
C ARG A 68 8.67 -6.16 6.55
N ASN A 69 8.29 -7.24 7.22
CA ASN A 69 6.93 -7.81 7.20
C ASN A 69 5.99 -7.25 8.28
N LEU A 70 6.40 -6.22 9.03
CA LEU A 70 5.56 -5.63 10.09
C LEU A 70 4.39 -4.77 9.57
N GLU A 71 4.29 -4.50 8.26
CA GLU A 71 3.20 -3.70 7.67
C GLU A 71 2.02 -4.55 7.15
N HIS A 72 1.56 -5.53 7.93
CA HIS A 72 0.44 -6.39 7.54
C HIS A 72 -0.95 -5.69 7.53
N HIS A 73 -1.07 -4.50 8.10
CA HIS A 73 -2.34 -3.74 8.14
C HIS A 73 -2.45 -2.63 7.08
N GLY A 74 -1.51 -2.57 6.14
CA GLY A 74 -1.49 -1.61 5.06
C GLY A 74 -0.89 -0.24 5.46
N THR A 75 -0.28 0.44 4.49
CA THR A 75 0.31 1.79 4.65
C THR A 75 -0.73 2.90 4.70
N ALA A 76 -1.98 2.59 5.07
CA ALA A 76 -3.09 3.52 4.99
C ALA A 76 -2.87 4.65 6.00
N ARG A 77 -2.72 5.86 5.47
CA ARG A 77 -2.64 7.09 6.25
C ARG A 77 -3.40 8.19 5.56
N TRP A 78 -3.71 9.24 6.31
CA TRP A 78 -4.26 10.47 5.72
C TRP A 78 -3.31 11.02 4.66
N ALA A 79 -3.87 11.30 3.48
CA ALA A 79 -3.14 11.95 2.40
C ALA A 79 -2.83 13.40 2.77
N ARG A 80 -1.63 13.85 2.46
CA ARG A 80 -1.25 15.26 2.59
C ARG A 80 -1.81 16.07 1.43
N VAL A 81 -1.88 17.39 1.63
CA VAL A 81 -2.44 18.31 0.63
C VAL A 81 -1.65 18.27 -0.68
N ASP A 82 -0.32 18.20 -0.62
CA ASP A 82 0.54 18.07 -1.79
C ASP A 82 0.31 16.76 -2.56
N GLU A 83 0.08 15.66 -1.83
CA GLU A 83 -0.23 14.36 -2.42
C GLU A 83 -1.59 14.32 -3.12
N MET A 84 -2.54 15.15 -2.67
CA MET A 84 -3.82 15.32 -3.37
C MET A 84 -3.73 16.32 -4.53
N ARG A 85 -2.83 17.32 -4.46
CA ARG A 85 -2.64 18.32 -5.52
C ARG A 85 -1.93 17.76 -6.75
N ARG A 86 -0.88 16.95 -6.56
CA ARG A 86 -0.07 16.36 -7.65
C ARG A 86 -0.90 15.57 -8.69
N PRO A 87 -1.78 14.63 -8.28
CA PRO A 87 -2.68 13.93 -9.21
C PRO A 87 -3.90 14.78 -9.61
N GLY A 88 -4.03 15.99 -9.07
CA GLY A 88 -5.13 16.88 -9.41
C GLY A 88 -6.47 16.51 -8.77
N TYR A 89 -6.47 15.88 -7.59
CA TYR A 89 -7.69 15.65 -6.82
C TYR A 89 -8.28 16.92 -6.22
N LEU A 90 -7.45 17.96 -6.05
CA LEU A 90 -7.89 19.27 -5.57
C LEU A 90 -8.00 20.24 -6.75
N ARG A 91 -9.24 20.56 -7.15
CA ARG A 91 -9.52 21.45 -8.28
C ARG A 91 -10.28 22.70 -7.85
N ARG A 92 -10.03 23.82 -8.52
CA ARG A 92 -10.92 25.00 -8.42
C ARG A 92 -12.25 24.66 -9.09
N TYR A 93 -13.31 25.39 -8.72
CA TYR A 93 -14.68 25.17 -9.23
C TYR A 93 -14.75 24.92 -10.76
N ARG A 94 -14.09 25.76 -11.57
CA ARG A 94 -14.09 25.64 -13.04
C ARG A 94 -13.41 24.37 -13.58
N GLY A 95 -12.53 23.76 -12.79
CA GLY A 95 -11.77 22.56 -13.16
C GLY A 95 -12.30 21.27 -12.54
N VAL A 96 -13.49 21.30 -11.93
CA VAL A 96 -14.16 20.09 -11.45
C VAL A 96 -14.70 19.32 -12.66
N THR A 97 -14.27 18.07 -12.80
CA THR A 97 -14.62 17.21 -13.93
C THR A 97 -15.37 15.93 -13.52
N GLY A 98 -15.40 15.62 -12.22
CA GLY A 98 -16.06 14.44 -11.67
C GLY A 98 -16.93 14.77 -10.45
N PRO A 99 -17.33 13.75 -9.67
CA PRO A 99 -18.06 13.95 -8.42
C PRO A 99 -17.28 14.81 -7.43
N VAL A 100 -18.01 15.54 -6.59
CA VAL A 100 -17.46 16.37 -5.52
C VAL A 100 -17.57 15.62 -4.19
N PHE A 101 -16.45 15.43 -3.50
CA PHE A 101 -16.38 14.73 -2.22
C PHE A 101 -16.19 15.67 -1.02
N GLY A 102 -15.87 16.94 -1.27
CA GLY A 102 -15.68 17.94 -0.22
C GLY A 102 -14.99 19.20 -0.72
N LYS A 103 -14.79 20.15 0.20
CA LYS A 103 -14.14 21.44 -0.05
C LYS A 103 -13.08 21.69 1.02
N THR A 104 -11.92 22.21 0.63
CA THR A 104 -10.79 22.45 1.55
C THR A 104 -10.94 23.70 2.42
N SER A 105 -12.07 24.41 2.31
CA SER A 105 -12.34 25.64 3.04
C SER A 105 -13.79 25.65 3.51
N GLY A 106 -14.10 26.59 4.41
CA GLY A 106 -15.48 26.80 4.87
C GLY A 106 -16.45 27.12 3.72
N PRO A 107 -17.76 27.01 3.96
CA PRO A 107 -18.80 27.20 2.95
C PRO A 107 -18.69 28.57 2.26
N PHE A 108 -18.42 29.62 3.03
CA PHE A 108 -18.35 31.01 2.55
C PHE A 108 -17.04 31.41 1.88
N TRP A 109 -15.96 30.62 2.05
CA TRP A 109 -14.62 30.99 1.60
C TRP A 109 -14.25 30.28 0.30
N PRO A 110 -13.59 30.93 -0.67
CA PRO A 110 -13.10 30.24 -1.86
C PRO A 110 -12.14 29.11 -1.48
N GLY A 111 -12.18 28.00 -2.21
CA GLY A 111 -11.40 26.82 -1.88
C GLY A 111 -11.14 25.91 -3.07
N TYR A 112 -10.56 24.75 -2.78
CA TYR A 112 -10.44 23.65 -3.71
C TYR A 112 -11.49 22.59 -3.39
N TYR A 113 -12.01 21.96 -4.42
CA TYR A 113 -12.94 20.85 -4.34
C TYR A 113 -12.17 19.55 -4.50
N LEU A 114 -12.46 18.59 -3.63
CA LEU A 114 -11.98 17.22 -3.77
C LEU A 114 -12.83 16.53 -4.82
N THR A 115 -12.22 16.12 -5.93
CA THR A 115 -12.89 15.52 -7.07
C THR A 115 -11.98 14.55 -7.79
N ASN A 116 -12.55 13.55 -8.44
CA ASN A 116 -11.84 12.63 -9.31
C ASN A 116 -12.66 12.40 -10.58
N GLY A 117 -12.16 12.90 -11.71
CA GLY A 117 -12.80 12.70 -13.02
C GLY A 117 -12.36 11.42 -13.72
N GLU A 118 -11.19 10.88 -13.38
CA GLU A 118 -10.62 9.69 -14.04
C GLU A 118 -11.18 8.38 -13.45
N GLN A 119 -11.49 8.37 -12.16
CA GLN A 119 -12.19 7.26 -11.50
C GLN A 119 -13.64 7.67 -11.19
N PRO A 120 -14.62 7.25 -12.01
CA PRO A 120 -16.00 7.70 -11.87
C PRO A 120 -16.78 6.99 -10.77
N HIS A 121 -16.32 5.82 -10.30
CA HIS A 121 -17.03 5.03 -9.30
C HIS A 121 -16.59 5.40 -7.89
N SER A 122 -17.55 5.79 -7.05
CA SER A 122 -17.30 6.15 -5.66
C SER A 122 -18.43 5.65 -4.77
N LEU A 123 -18.08 5.13 -3.59
CA LEU A 123 -19.02 4.81 -2.52
C LEU A 123 -18.90 5.87 -1.41
N ILE A 124 -20.02 6.49 -1.06
CA ILE A 124 -20.08 7.46 0.04
C ILE A 124 -20.96 6.88 1.14
N VAL A 125 -20.35 6.65 2.30
CA VAL A 125 -21.04 6.23 3.51
C VAL A 125 -21.14 7.41 4.47
N ALA A 126 -22.36 7.86 4.74
CA ALA A 126 -22.61 8.97 5.65
C ALA A 126 -23.92 8.74 6.43
N PRO A 127 -23.95 9.00 7.75
CA PRO A 127 -25.16 8.86 8.55
C PRO A 127 -26.25 9.85 8.14
N THR A 128 -27.47 9.65 8.64
CA THR A 128 -28.57 10.59 8.40
C THR A 128 -28.21 11.97 8.96
N ARG A 129 -28.64 13.03 8.25
CA ARG A 129 -28.34 14.43 8.59
C ARG A 129 -26.84 14.82 8.59
N ALA A 130 -25.94 13.98 8.09
CA ALA A 130 -24.52 14.31 7.92
C ALA A 130 -24.22 15.31 6.79
N GLY A 131 -25.26 15.79 6.08
CA GLY A 131 -25.09 16.76 5.00
C GLY A 131 -24.67 16.16 3.65
N LYS A 132 -24.76 14.83 3.43
CA LYS A 132 -24.40 14.22 2.13
C LYS A 132 -25.10 14.85 0.92
N GLY A 133 -26.34 15.32 1.08
CA GLY A 133 -27.08 16.04 0.05
C GLY A 133 -26.39 17.36 -0.32
N VAL A 134 -26.15 18.22 0.68
CA VAL A 134 -25.61 19.58 0.50
C VAL A 134 -24.10 19.59 0.22
N GLY A 135 -23.34 18.68 0.81
CA GLY A 135 -21.88 18.65 0.71
C GLY A 135 -21.34 17.87 -0.48
N ILE A 136 -22.14 16.97 -1.06
CA ILE A 136 -21.68 16.03 -2.11
C ILE A 136 -22.65 15.98 -3.28
N VAL A 137 -23.91 15.58 -3.06
CA VAL A 137 -24.86 15.29 -4.15
C VAL A 137 -25.21 16.55 -4.95
N ILE A 138 -25.67 17.61 -4.28
CA ILE A 138 -26.04 18.89 -4.93
C ILE A 138 -24.82 19.52 -5.63
N PRO A 139 -23.64 19.68 -4.99
CA PRO A 139 -22.45 20.18 -5.67
C PRO A 139 -22.06 19.35 -6.89
N THR A 140 -22.18 18.02 -6.81
CA THR A 140 -21.90 17.12 -7.95
C THR A 140 -22.88 17.39 -9.10
N LEU A 141 -24.18 17.45 -8.84
CA LEU A 141 -25.19 17.75 -9.87
C LEU A 141 -25.01 19.12 -10.53
N LEU A 142 -24.50 20.10 -9.79
CA LEU A 142 -24.25 21.46 -10.29
C LEU A 142 -22.94 21.63 -11.05
N THR A 143 -21.96 20.73 -10.87
CA THR A 143 -20.61 20.87 -11.45
C THR A 143 -20.30 19.80 -12.50
N PHE A 144 -20.87 18.62 -12.38
CA PHE A 144 -20.63 17.51 -13.29
C PHE A 144 -21.32 17.75 -14.63
N LYS A 145 -20.51 17.85 -15.68
CA LYS A 145 -20.94 18.15 -17.05
C LYS A 145 -21.49 16.93 -17.81
N GLY A 146 -21.29 15.72 -17.29
CA GLY A 146 -21.82 14.51 -17.88
C GLY A 146 -23.31 14.31 -17.61
N SER A 147 -23.88 13.29 -18.26
CA SER A 147 -25.23 12.81 -17.99
C SER A 147 -25.32 12.22 -16.58
N VAL A 148 -26.47 12.42 -15.92
CA VAL A 148 -26.71 11.92 -14.56
C VAL A 148 -28.10 11.33 -14.46
N ILE A 149 -28.19 10.17 -13.81
CA ILE A 149 -29.44 9.61 -13.30
C ILE A 149 -29.40 9.77 -11.78
N ALA A 150 -30.36 10.48 -11.22
CA ALA A 150 -30.45 10.70 -9.78
C ALA A 150 -31.75 10.08 -9.25
N LEU A 151 -31.63 9.24 -8.21
CA LEU A 151 -32.77 8.79 -7.43
C LEU A 151 -33.11 9.88 -6.42
N ASP A 152 -34.22 10.58 -6.65
CA ASP A 152 -34.65 11.71 -5.84
C ASP A 152 -36.02 11.44 -5.21
N VAL A 153 -36.02 10.67 -4.12
CA VAL A 153 -37.25 10.28 -3.40
C VAL A 153 -38.02 11.49 -2.87
N LYS A 154 -37.35 12.61 -2.62
CA LYS A 154 -37.97 13.81 -2.02
C LYS A 154 -38.28 14.93 -3.01
N GLY A 155 -37.70 14.89 -4.21
CA GLY A 155 -37.80 15.98 -5.20
C GLY A 155 -36.83 17.15 -4.98
N GLU A 156 -36.13 17.19 -3.84
CA GLU A 156 -35.23 18.29 -3.47
C GLU A 156 -34.06 18.45 -4.47
N LEU A 157 -33.54 17.35 -5.03
CA LEU A 157 -32.43 17.43 -5.98
C LEU A 157 -32.89 18.06 -7.29
N PHE A 158 -34.06 17.66 -7.78
CA PHE A 158 -34.64 18.24 -8.98
C PHE A 158 -34.93 19.73 -8.80
N GLU A 159 -35.59 20.11 -7.71
CA GLU A 159 -35.92 21.51 -7.42
C GLU A 159 -34.68 22.41 -7.34
N LEU A 160 -33.62 21.94 -6.69
CA LEU A 160 -32.42 22.73 -6.45
C LEU A 160 -31.46 22.79 -7.64
N THR A 161 -31.48 21.79 -8.53
CA THR A 161 -30.40 21.64 -9.54
C THR A 161 -30.87 21.65 -10.99
N SER A 162 -32.14 21.37 -11.28
CA SER A 162 -32.68 21.26 -12.66
C SER A 162 -32.39 22.50 -13.49
N ARG A 163 -32.73 23.69 -12.99
CA ARG A 163 -32.54 24.98 -13.69
C ARG A 163 -31.07 25.23 -14.04
N ALA A 164 -30.16 24.95 -13.11
CA ALA A 164 -28.73 25.15 -13.33
C ALA A 164 -28.17 24.16 -14.36
N ARG A 165 -28.64 22.91 -14.34
CA ARG A 165 -28.26 21.91 -15.35
C ARG A 165 -28.81 22.25 -16.73
N GLN A 166 -30.05 22.72 -16.83
CA GLN A 166 -30.64 23.21 -18.07
C GLN A 166 -29.87 24.42 -18.63
N ALA A 167 -29.53 25.39 -17.77
CA ALA A 167 -28.72 26.54 -18.15
C ALA A 167 -27.31 26.15 -18.62
N ALA A 168 -26.77 25.03 -18.14
CA ALA A 168 -25.51 24.44 -18.61
C ALA A 168 -25.65 23.60 -19.90
N GLY A 169 -26.85 23.53 -20.48
CA GLY A 169 -27.14 22.85 -21.75
C GLY A 169 -27.62 21.40 -21.63
N ALA A 170 -27.93 20.91 -20.42
CA ALA A 170 -28.47 19.56 -20.25
C ALA A 170 -29.99 19.52 -20.50
N GLU A 171 -30.46 18.47 -21.16
CA GLU A 171 -31.87 18.10 -21.10
C GLU A 171 -32.19 17.50 -19.73
N VAL A 172 -33.28 17.94 -19.10
CA VAL A 172 -33.61 17.56 -17.72
C VAL A 172 -35.05 17.10 -17.65
N PHE A 173 -35.23 15.84 -17.27
CA PHE A 173 -36.53 15.18 -17.14
C PHE A 173 -36.76 14.76 -15.68
N LYS A 174 -37.98 14.95 -15.17
CA LYS A 174 -38.45 14.39 -13.90
C LYS A 174 -39.48 13.31 -14.21
N PHE A 175 -39.18 12.07 -13.82
CA PHE A 175 -40.17 10.99 -13.86
C PHE A 175 -40.70 10.77 -12.44
N ALA A 176 -41.93 11.21 -12.20
CA ALA A 176 -42.59 11.09 -10.90
C ALA A 176 -44.02 10.56 -11.08
N PRO A 177 -44.19 9.23 -11.29
CA PRO A 177 -45.47 8.63 -11.59
C PRO A 177 -46.47 8.64 -10.42
N LEU A 178 -46.01 9.00 -9.22
CA LEU A 178 -46.81 9.08 -8.00
C LEU A 178 -47.17 10.53 -7.62
N ASP A 179 -46.60 11.52 -8.31
CA ASP A 179 -46.95 12.93 -8.11
C ASP A 179 -48.24 13.18 -8.91
N SER A 180 -49.36 13.42 -8.21
CA SER A 180 -50.67 13.76 -8.77
C SER A 180 -50.82 15.24 -9.07
#